data_AF-A0A391P3I9-F1
#
_entry.id   AF-A0A391P3I9-F1
#
_cell.length_a   1.000
_cell.length_b   1.000
_cell.length_c   1.000
_cell.angle_alpha   90.00
_cell.angle_beta   90.00
_cell.angle_gamma   90.00
#
_symmetry.space_group_name_H-M   'P 1'
#
loop_
_entity.id
_entity.type
_entity.pdbx_description
1 polymer ?
#
loop_
_entity_poly.entity_id
_entity_poly.type
_entity_poly.pdbx_seq_one_letter_code
_entity_poly.pdbx_strand_id
1 'polypeptide(L)'
;MPAFLQSFIEAEEERSRRIEQLRKEVREYAEEEAGSSITEQILLFLADEMVERLSEIDYELRKKFESYITPLIKQKYLYRYTGTFDRIRQSYIRVRMKTPAGQRECEWKYKNEILFVPYHSEQTIVKSVETVRCRSNMVWNFKAAASEKMKRQIFTVLEYILEHYEVSQLREYKLTGLQFFYEFCIREQITDIHLMELKQETLFQSYLEQKVEKEQRRKRLRTIVETARKVIFVQADEIRWDAAVWYLDRFHIAKERRNQSDSIERISFQEVLYPKNRWLLQEYMKYEIGIGELALSTVYERFRTIRNFLQEIDEHQIDVTECDAGLIDTYLKNLQNGSMGAKTFNTNVTAIQFFMKFLEVKGYIKKVPFYASYYWEKEIPVHHNRSVEEDVYMEIIQNLSQFPEHLRMMFLHLWCVGLRVSEVCTLKGDAYEMGDQVAQNVFLQYVDYLPVRCPVLS
;
A
#
# COMPACT_ATOMS: atom_id res chain seq x y z
N MET A 1 -57.97 -26.63 -28.09
CA MET A 1 -57.33 -26.50 -26.76
C MET A 1 -57.29 -25.04 -26.39
N PRO A 2 -57.65 -24.63 -25.16
CA PRO A 2 -57.61 -23.22 -24.75
C PRO A 2 -56.15 -22.73 -24.77
N ALA A 3 -55.90 -21.54 -25.33
CA ALA A 3 -54.55 -20.96 -25.48
C ALA A 3 -53.72 -20.94 -24.18
N PHE A 4 -54.39 -20.91 -23.01
CA PHE A 4 -53.78 -20.96 -21.68
C PHE A 4 -53.10 -22.31 -21.34
N LEU A 5 -53.70 -23.43 -21.76
CA LEU A 5 -53.12 -24.77 -21.57
C LEU A 5 -51.90 -24.96 -22.48
N GLN A 6 -51.96 -24.41 -23.69
CA GLN A 6 -50.84 -24.44 -24.64
C GLN A 6 -49.63 -23.65 -24.12
N SER A 7 -49.85 -22.44 -23.59
CA SER A 7 -48.77 -21.63 -23.02
C SER A 7 -48.12 -22.24 -21.77
N PHE A 8 -48.87 -23.01 -20.98
CA PHE A 8 -48.34 -23.69 -19.81
C PHE A 8 -47.45 -24.88 -20.20
N ILE A 9 -47.89 -25.67 -21.18
CA ILE A 9 -47.12 -26.80 -21.73
C ILE A 9 -45.81 -26.29 -22.35
N GLU A 10 -45.86 -25.22 -23.15
CA GLU A 10 -44.67 -24.63 -23.77
C GLU A 10 -43.66 -24.11 -22.73
N ALA A 11 -44.14 -23.48 -21.64
CA ALA A 11 -43.28 -23.01 -20.56
C ALA A 11 -42.62 -24.16 -19.79
N GLU A 12 -43.33 -25.27 -19.58
CA GLU A 12 -42.81 -26.47 -18.91
C GLU A 12 -41.79 -27.21 -19.80
N GLU A 13 -42.07 -27.36 -21.09
CA GLU A 13 -41.14 -27.95 -22.08
C GLU A 13 -39.83 -27.14 -22.15
N GLU A 14 -39.95 -25.81 -22.20
CA GLU A 14 -38.80 -24.91 -22.26
C GLU A 14 -37.98 -24.95 -20.96
N ARG A 15 -38.65 -25.05 -19.81
CA ARG A 15 -37.99 -25.26 -18.51
C ARG A 15 -37.23 -26.60 -18.50
N SER A 16 -37.85 -27.69 -18.95
CA SER A 16 -37.18 -29.00 -19.06
C SER A 16 -35.98 -28.96 -20.01
N ARG A 17 -36.08 -28.24 -21.14
CA ARG A 17 -34.97 -28.02 -22.08
C ARG A 17 -33.77 -27.35 -21.39
N ARG A 18 -34.00 -26.27 -20.63
CA ARG A 18 -32.94 -25.57 -19.88
C ARG A 18 -32.26 -26.48 -18.86
N ILE A 19 -33.04 -27.24 -18.09
CA ILE A 19 -32.50 -28.18 -17.10
C ILE A 19 -31.56 -29.19 -17.79
N GLU A 20 -31.98 -29.80 -18.90
CA GLU A 20 -31.15 -30.79 -19.58
C GLU A 20 -29.91 -30.18 -20.23
N GLN A 21 -30.01 -28.96 -20.76
CA GLN A 21 -28.86 -28.20 -21.24
C GLN A 21 -27.85 -27.92 -20.12
N LEU A 22 -28.30 -27.40 -18.97
CA LEU A 22 -27.43 -27.14 -17.83
C LEU A 22 -26.84 -28.43 -17.25
N ARG A 23 -27.60 -29.54 -17.20
CA ARG A 23 -27.08 -30.87 -16.83
C ARG A 23 -25.94 -31.30 -17.75
N LYS A 24 -26.10 -31.10 -19.06
CA LYS A 24 -25.04 -31.40 -20.04
C LYS A 24 -23.78 -30.58 -19.76
N GLU A 25 -23.93 -29.27 -19.53
CA GLU A 25 -22.79 -28.42 -19.17
C GLU A 25 -22.14 -28.82 -17.85
N VAL A 26 -22.90 -29.20 -16.82
CA VAL A 26 -22.33 -29.70 -15.55
C VAL A 26 -21.55 -30.99 -15.77
N ARG A 27 -22.07 -31.93 -16.56
CA ARG A 27 -21.33 -33.16 -16.90
C ARG A 27 -20.03 -32.88 -17.67
N GLU A 28 -20.02 -31.87 -18.52
CA GLU A 28 -18.86 -31.48 -19.32
C GLU A 28 -17.81 -30.72 -18.49
N TYR A 29 -18.23 -29.78 -17.65
CA TYR A 29 -17.34 -28.82 -17.00
C TYR A 29 -17.10 -29.08 -15.51
N ALA A 30 -18.01 -29.79 -14.84
CA ALA A 30 -18.03 -30.00 -13.39
C ALA A 30 -18.41 -31.45 -13.05
N GLU A 31 -17.77 -32.42 -13.71
CA GLU A 31 -18.06 -33.87 -13.58
C GLU A 31 -18.10 -34.34 -12.13
N GLU A 32 -17.21 -33.83 -11.27
CA GLU A 32 -17.16 -34.15 -9.83
C GLU A 32 -18.44 -33.79 -9.06
N GLU A 33 -19.21 -32.80 -9.53
CA GLU A 33 -20.48 -32.39 -8.92
C GLU A 33 -21.69 -33.02 -9.64
N ALA A 34 -21.50 -33.73 -10.75
CA ALA A 34 -22.58 -34.29 -11.54
C ALA A 34 -23.33 -35.40 -10.77
N GLY A 35 -24.66 -35.48 -10.96
CA GLY A 35 -25.50 -36.53 -10.36
C GLY A 35 -25.76 -36.39 -8.86
N SER A 36 -25.25 -35.34 -8.20
CA SER A 36 -25.55 -35.07 -6.81
C SER A 36 -26.96 -34.48 -6.65
N SER A 37 -27.68 -34.86 -5.58
CA SER A 37 -29.00 -34.29 -5.27
C SER A 37 -28.97 -32.77 -5.07
N ILE A 38 -27.83 -32.23 -4.58
CA ILE A 38 -27.64 -30.78 -4.41
C ILE A 38 -27.54 -30.11 -5.78
N THR A 39 -26.80 -30.71 -6.69
CA THR A 39 -26.63 -30.22 -8.07
C THR A 39 -27.96 -30.18 -8.78
N GLU A 40 -28.78 -31.23 -8.69
CA GLU A 40 -30.12 -31.23 -9.30
C GLU A 40 -31.01 -30.09 -8.77
N GLN A 41 -30.95 -29.79 -7.46
CA GLN A 41 -31.68 -28.65 -6.90
C GLN A 41 -31.16 -27.30 -7.40
N ILE A 42 -29.84 -27.16 -7.59
CA ILE A 42 -29.24 -25.98 -8.21
C ILE A 42 -29.72 -25.81 -9.65
N LEU A 43 -29.75 -26.90 -10.42
CA LEU A 43 -30.18 -26.87 -11.83
C LEU A 43 -31.66 -26.51 -11.98
N LEU A 44 -32.53 -27.02 -11.09
CA LEU A 44 -33.93 -26.61 -11.04
C LEU A 44 -34.06 -25.11 -10.77
N PHE A 45 -33.35 -24.59 -9.77
CA PHE A 45 -33.34 -23.17 -9.45
C PHE A 45 -32.83 -22.31 -10.61
N LEU A 46 -31.72 -22.70 -11.26
CA LEU A 46 -31.17 -21.95 -12.39
C LEU A 46 -32.14 -21.89 -13.57
N ALA A 47 -32.85 -22.99 -13.86
CA ALA A 47 -33.87 -23.02 -14.89
C ALA A 47 -35.09 -22.13 -14.56
N ASP A 48 -35.47 -22.07 -13.27
CA ASP A 48 -36.53 -21.19 -12.77
C ASP A 48 -36.14 -19.70 -12.90
N GLU A 49 -34.86 -19.37 -12.70
CA GLU A 49 -34.29 -18.03 -12.94
C GLU A 49 -33.94 -17.76 -14.42
N MET A 50 -34.40 -18.62 -15.34
CA MET A 50 -34.20 -18.49 -16.80
C MET A 50 -32.74 -18.47 -17.26
N VAL A 51 -31.82 -19.08 -16.49
CA VAL A 51 -30.41 -19.20 -16.86
C VAL A 51 -30.27 -20.28 -17.95
N GLU A 52 -29.61 -19.97 -19.06
CA GLU A 52 -29.40 -20.94 -20.15
C GLU A 52 -28.04 -21.64 -20.08
N ARG A 53 -27.01 -20.94 -19.58
CA ARG A 53 -25.63 -21.42 -19.56
C ARG A 53 -24.96 -21.21 -18.21
N LEU A 54 -24.02 -22.09 -17.86
CA LEU A 54 -23.19 -21.91 -16.66
C LEU A 54 -22.33 -20.65 -16.72
N SER A 55 -22.12 -20.09 -17.92
CA SER A 55 -21.41 -18.82 -18.16
C SER A 55 -22.08 -17.62 -17.45
N GLU A 56 -23.39 -17.67 -17.27
CA GLU A 56 -24.21 -16.59 -16.71
C GLU A 56 -24.23 -16.57 -15.18
N ILE A 57 -23.75 -17.63 -14.53
CA ILE A 57 -23.71 -17.71 -13.07
C ILE A 57 -22.80 -16.61 -12.51
N ASP A 58 -23.38 -15.76 -11.67
CA ASP A 58 -22.71 -14.68 -10.96
C ASP A 58 -23.01 -14.72 -9.45
N TYR A 59 -22.56 -13.69 -8.74
CA TYR A 59 -22.79 -13.58 -7.30
C TYR A 59 -24.23 -13.20 -6.92
N GLU A 60 -24.97 -12.52 -7.80
CA GLU A 60 -26.37 -12.15 -7.54
C GLU A 60 -27.27 -13.38 -7.60
N LEU A 61 -27.06 -14.25 -8.60
CA LEU A 61 -27.71 -15.56 -8.69
C LEU A 61 -27.36 -16.44 -7.48
N ARG A 62 -26.09 -16.43 -7.04
CA ARG A 62 -25.67 -17.12 -5.81
C ARG A 62 -26.47 -16.64 -4.59
N LYS A 63 -26.73 -15.34 -4.46
CA LYS A 63 -27.52 -14.77 -3.37
C LYS A 63 -29.00 -15.16 -3.44
N LYS A 64 -29.59 -15.13 -4.64
CA LYS A 64 -30.96 -15.62 -4.87
C LYS A 64 -31.07 -17.10 -4.52
N PHE A 65 -30.10 -17.92 -4.90
CA PHE A 65 -30.06 -19.34 -4.55
C PHE A 65 -29.97 -19.55 -3.03
N GLU A 66 -29.12 -18.79 -2.34
CA GLU A 66 -29.01 -18.83 -0.88
C GLU A 66 -30.37 -18.55 -0.22
N SER A 67 -31.10 -17.54 -0.68
CA SER A 67 -32.46 -17.23 -0.19
C SER A 67 -33.47 -18.32 -0.54
N TYR A 68 -33.42 -18.89 -1.74
CA TYR A 68 -34.29 -19.97 -2.21
C TYR A 68 -34.14 -21.24 -1.37
N ILE A 69 -32.89 -21.64 -1.06
CA ILE A 69 -32.61 -22.92 -0.41
C ILE A 69 -32.75 -22.85 1.13
N THR A 70 -32.51 -21.69 1.73
CA THR A 70 -32.55 -21.48 3.19
C THR A 70 -33.81 -22.05 3.88
N PRO A 71 -35.04 -21.82 3.39
CA PRO A 71 -36.24 -22.40 4.03
C PRO A 71 -36.39 -23.92 3.82
N LEU A 72 -35.69 -24.50 2.85
CA LEU A 72 -35.83 -25.91 2.46
C LEU A 72 -34.87 -26.84 3.20
N ILE A 73 -33.83 -26.29 3.85
CA ILE A 73 -32.76 -27.07 4.48
C ILE A 73 -32.46 -26.63 5.91
N LYS A 74 -31.80 -27.49 6.68
CA LYS A 74 -31.25 -27.10 7.99
C LYS A 74 -30.04 -26.16 7.79
N GLN A 75 -29.96 -25.10 8.59
CA GLN A 75 -28.90 -24.08 8.52
C GLN A 75 -27.48 -24.64 8.40
N LYS A 76 -27.17 -25.72 9.14
CA LYS A 76 -25.85 -26.37 9.12
C LYS A 76 -25.42 -26.91 7.75
N TYR A 77 -26.36 -27.11 6.82
CA TYR A 77 -26.09 -27.58 5.46
C TYR A 77 -25.96 -26.46 4.43
N LEU A 78 -26.30 -25.21 4.77
CA LEU A 78 -26.27 -24.08 3.83
C LEU A 78 -24.90 -23.90 3.16
N TYR A 79 -23.82 -24.08 3.93
CA TYR A 79 -22.45 -24.06 3.42
C TYR A 79 -22.21 -25.10 2.32
N ARG A 80 -22.80 -26.30 2.44
CA ARG A 80 -22.65 -27.36 1.44
C ARG A 80 -23.37 -27.01 0.14
N TYR A 81 -24.58 -26.44 0.23
CA TYR A 81 -25.36 -26.03 -0.94
C TYR A 81 -24.71 -24.87 -1.68
N THR A 82 -24.43 -23.77 -0.97
CA THR A 82 -23.75 -22.60 -1.55
C THR A 82 -22.34 -22.93 -2.05
N GLY A 83 -21.60 -23.78 -1.33
CA GLY A 83 -20.30 -24.26 -1.78
C GLY A 83 -20.36 -25.12 -3.05
N THR A 84 -21.41 -25.92 -3.23
CA THR A 84 -21.63 -26.71 -4.46
C THR A 84 -21.95 -25.79 -5.65
N PHE A 85 -22.80 -24.79 -5.43
CA PHE A 85 -23.08 -23.73 -6.41
C PHE A 85 -21.79 -23.04 -6.86
N ASP A 86 -20.94 -22.65 -5.90
CA ASP A 86 -19.66 -21.99 -6.17
C ASP A 86 -18.68 -22.91 -6.93
N ARG A 87 -18.63 -24.21 -6.59
CA ARG A 87 -17.76 -25.19 -7.26
C ARG A 87 -18.18 -25.46 -8.71
N ILE A 88 -19.49 -25.47 -9.02
CA ILE A 88 -19.97 -25.61 -10.40
C ILE A 88 -19.44 -24.45 -11.25
N ARG A 89 -19.64 -23.20 -10.80
CA ARG A 89 -19.14 -22.02 -11.52
C ARG A 89 -17.62 -22.03 -11.64
N GLN A 90 -16.91 -22.37 -10.58
CA GLN A 90 -15.45 -22.37 -10.62
C GLN A 90 -14.88 -23.47 -11.53
N SER A 91 -15.55 -24.61 -11.63
CA SER A 91 -15.14 -25.69 -12.55
C SER A 91 -15.34 -25.27 -14.00
N TYR A 92 -16.44 -24.59 -14.32
CA TYR A 92 -16.65 -23.94 -15.61
C TYR A 92 -15.49 -23.00 -15.97
N ILE A 93 -15.16 -22.05 -15.07
CA ILE A 93 -14.04 -21.11 -15.27
C ILE A 93 -12.73 -21.86 -15.51
N ARG A 94 -12.41 -22.85 -14.67
CA ARG A 94 -11.17 -23.64 -14.77
C ARG A 94 -11.02 -24.34 -16.12
N VAL A 95 -12.09 -24.93 -16.65
CA VAL A 95 -12.04 -25.62 -17.95
C VAL A 95 -11.96 -24.60 -19.09
N ARG A 96 -12.75 -23.52 -19.05
CA ARG A 96 -12.76 -22.48 -20.10
C ARG A 96 -11.43 -21.75 -20.24
N MET A 97 -10.73 -21.50 -19.13
CA MET A 97 -9.40 -20.87 -19.12
C MET A 97 -8.32 -21.66 -19.90
N LYS A 98 -8.57 -22.94 -20.24
CA LYS A 98 -7.69 -23.73 -21.12
C LYS A 98 -7.79 -23.35 -22.61
N THR A 99 -8.82 -22.58 -22.99
CA THR A 99 -9.07 -22.16 -24.38
C THR A 99 -8.86 -20.66 -24.55
N PRO A 100 -8.35 -20.17 -25.70
CA PRO A 100 -8.14 -18.73 -25.91
C PRO A 100 -9.44 -17.90 -25.83
N ALA A 101 -10.56 -18.47 -26.30
CA ALA A 101 -11.87 -17.81 -26.21
C ALA A 101 -12.35 -17.74 -24.75
N GLY A 102 -12.20 -18.83 -23.99
CA GLY A 102 -12.58 -18.87 -22.58
C GLY A 102 -11.67 -18.02 -21.68
N GLN A 103 -10.38 -17.84 -22.03
CA GLN A 103 -9.50 -16.90 -21.33
C GLN A 103 -10.02 -15.48 -21.36
N ARG A 104 -10.53 -15.02 -22.52
CA ARG A 104 -11.11 -13.67 -22.66
C ARG A 104 -12.46 -13.54 -21.92
N GLU A 105 -13.24 -14.61 -21.92
CA GLU A 105 -14.56 -14.65 -21.27
C GLU A 105 -14.45 -14.63 -19.74
N CYS A 106 -13.60 -15.51 -19.20
CA CYS A 106 -13.41 -15.72 -17.77
C CYS A 106 -12.28 -14.87 -17.17
N GLU A 107 -11.76 -13.91 -17.93
CA GLU A 107 -10.70 -13.00 -17.49
C GLU A 107 -11.11 -12.28 -16.20
N TRP A 108 -10.27 -12.39 -15.17
CA TRP A 108 -10.38 -11.56 -13.99
C TRP A 108 -9.89 -10.16 -14.33
N LYS A 109 -10.83 -9.21 -14.40
CA LYS A 109 -10.54 -7.80 -14.67
C LYS A 109 -11.61 -6.93 -14.05
N TYR A 110 -11.28 -5.65 -13.92
CA TYR A 110 -12.22 -4.65 -13.47
C TYR A 110 -13.48 -4.64 -14.36
N LYS A 111 -14.65 -4.78 -13.74
CA LYS A 111 -15.97 -4.63 -14.33
C LYS A 111 -16.87 -3.90 -13.34
N ASN A 112 -17.84 -3.15 -13.85
CA ASN A 112 -18.88 -2.50 -13.04
C ASN A 112 -19.95 -3.52 -12.59
N GLU A 113 -19.49 -4.55 -11.91
CA GLU A 113 -20.23 -5.73 -11.50
C GLU A 113 -19.87 -6.09 -10.05
N ILE A 114 -20.56 -7.07 -9.47
CA ILE A 114 -20.15 -7.63 -8.19
C ILE A 114 -19.11 -8.71 -8.48
N LEU A 115 -17.87 -8.46 -8.06
CA LEU A 115 -16.80 -9.44 -8.16
C LEU A 115 -16.75 -10.32 -6.92
N PHE A 116 -16.63 -11.62 -7.11
CA PHE A 116 -16.53 -12.60 -6.05
C PHE A 116 -15.19 -13.33 -6.19
N VAL A 117 -14.28 -13.15 -5.23
CA VAL A 117 -12.90 -13.66 -5.29
C VAL A 117 -12.83 -15.19 -5.52
N PRO A 118 -13.73 -16.02 -4.98
CA PRO A 118 -13.77 -17.45 -5.30
C PRO A 118 -14.06 -17.79 -6.77
N TYR A 119 -14.52 -16.84 -7.58
CA TYR A 119 -14.70 -16.95 -9.04
C TYR A 119 -13.50 -16.37 -9.82
N HIS A 120 -12.35 -16.21 -9.18
CA HIS A 120 -11.13 -15.76 -9.85
C HIS A 120 -10.64 -16.79 -10.87
N SER A 121 -10.07 -16.32 -11.98
CA SER A 121 -9.52 -17.16 -13.05
C SER A 121 -8.32 -17.98 -12.57
N GLU A 122 -7.40 -17.34 -11.85
CA GLU A 122 -6.23 -17.95 -11.22
C GLU A 122 -6.57 -18.96 -10.11
N GLN A 123 -6.19 -20.22 -10.33
CA GLN A 123 -6.49 -21.32 -9.41
C GLN A 123 -5.67 -21.26 -8.12
N THR A 124 -4.50 -20.63 -8.14
CA THR A 124 -3.69 -20.39 -6.94
C THR A 124 -4.46 -19.52 -5.95
N ILE A 125 -5.05 -18.42 -6.42
CA ILE A 125 -5.88 -17.50 -5.62
C ILE A 125 -7.15 -18.20 -5.13
N VAL A 126 -7.83 -18.99 -5.97
CA VAL A 126 -9.07 -19.69 -5.58
C VAL A 126 -8.84 -20.70 -4.46
N LYS A 127 -7.78 -21.50 -4.55
CA LYS A 127 -7.37 -22.43 -3.48
C LYS A 127 -7.07 -21.67 -2.20
N SER A 128 -6.45 -20.49 -2.34
CA SER A 128 -6.04 -19.64 -1.23
C SER A 128 -7.21 -19.10 -0.38
N VAL A 129 -8.41 -19.00 -0.96
CA VAL A 129 -9.61 -18.47 -0.30
C VAL A 129 -10.68 -19.51 0.02
N GLU A 130 -10.41 -20.80 -0.23
CA GLU A 130 -11.40 -21.88 -0.13
C GLU A 130 -12.05 -22.01 1.25
N THR A 131 -11.27 -21.82 2.31
CA THR A 131 -11.75 -21.93 3.70
C THR A 131 -12.52 -20.70 4.18
N VAL A 132 -12.49 -19.60 3.42
CA VAL A 132 -13.05 -18.30 3.80
C VAL A 132 -14.07 -17.76 2.80
N ARG A 133 -14.55 -18.59 1.85
CA ARG A 133 -15.47 -18.20 0.76
C ARG A 133 -16.74 -17.46 1.22
N CYS A 134 -17.23 -17.76 2.42
CA CYS A 134 -18.46 -17.15 2.95
C CYS A 134 -18.23 -15.79 3.65
N ARG A 135 -17.00 -15.27 3.69
CA ARG A 135 -16.73 -13.98 4.35
C ARG A 135 -17.07 -12.82 3.43
N SER A 136 -17.56 -11.73 4.02
CA SER A 136 -17.95 -10.52 3.28
C SER A 136 -16.80 -9.92 2.47
N ASN A 137 -15.56 -10.04 2.94
CA ASN A 137 -14.36 -9.50 2.29
C ASN A 137 -13.93 -10.27 1.03
N MET A 138 -14.67 -11.31 0.64
CA MET A 138 -14.54 -11.99 -0.64
C MET A 138 -15.42 -11.39 -1.74
N VAL A 139 -16.29 -10.44 -1.39
CA VAL A 139 -17.32 -9.88 -2.28
C VAL A 139 -17.08 -8.38 -2.44
N TRP A 140 -16.98 -7.94 -3.69
CA TRP A 140 -16.62 -6.57 -4.06
C TRP A 140 -17.67 -5.99 -4.99
N ASN A 141 -18.50 -5.10 -4.47
CA ASN A 141 -19.60 -4.50 -5.22
C ASN A 141 -19.14 -3.25 -5.99
N PHE A 142 -18.64 -3.42 -7.21
CA PHE A 142 -18.26 -2.30 -8.08
C PHE A 142 -19.45 -1.70 -8.86
N LYS A 143 -20.67 -2.24 -8.70
CA LYS A 143 -21.91 -1.60 -9.20
C LYS A 143 -22.29 -0.36 -8.40
N ALA A 144 -21.69 -0.14 -7.23
CA ALA A 144 -21.97 1.03 -6.39
C ALA A 144 -21.78 2.35 -7.16
N ALA A 145 -22.71 3.28 -6.94
CA ALA A 145 -22.68 4.63 -7.51
C ALA A 145 -21.56 5.45 -6.83
N ALA A 146 -20.37 5.40 -7.43
CA ALA A 146 -19.17 6.09 -6.96
C ALA A 146 -18.21 6.36 -8.13
N SER A 147 -17.18 7.17 -7.90
CA SER A 147 -16.15 7.50 -8.90
C SER A 147 -15.55 6.24 -9.53
N GLU A 148 -15.60 6.17 -10.86
CA GLU A 148 -14.98 5.11 -11.66
C GLU A 148 -13.47 5.02 -11.39
N LYS A 149 -12.80 6.16 -11.24
CA LYS A 149 -11.37 6.23 -10.95
C LYS A 149 -11.03 5.58 -9.60
N MET A 150 -11.78 5.91 -8.56
CA MET A 150 -11.61 5.32 -7.23
C MET A 150 -11.89 3.81 -7.25
N LYS A 151 -12.95 3.37 -7.94
CA LYS A 151 -13.27 1.94 -8.07
C LYS A 151 -12.13 1.14 -8.73
N ARG A 152 -11.54 1.68 -9.80
CA ARG A 152 -10.38 1.08 -10.46
C ARG A 152 -9.16 1.02 -9.54
N GLN A 153 -8.91 2.09 -8.79
CA GLN A 153 -7.83 2.10 -7.78
C GLN A 153 -8.03 1.03 -6.71
N ILE A 154 -9.26 0.88 -6.18
CA ILE A 154 -9.58 -0.19 -5.22
C ILE A 154 -9.34 -1.56 -5.83
N PHE A 155 -9.73 -1.76 -7.09
CA PHE A 155 -9.50 -3.02 -7.80
C PHE A 155 -8.00 -3.33 -7.97
N THR A 156 -7.18 -2.35 -8.36
CA THR A 156 -5.71 -2.50 -8.42
C THR A 156 -5.13 -2.94 -7.08
N VAL A 157 -5.59 -2.34 -5.97
CA VAL A 157 -5.13 -2.72 -4.63
C VAL A 157 -5.60 -4.12 -4.23
N LEU A 158 -6.83 -4.49 -4.63
CA LEU A 158 -7.35 -5.84 -4.43
C LEU A 158 -6.47 -6.87 -5.13
N GLU A 159 -6.19 -6.70 -6.42
CA GLU A 159 -5.31 -7.60 -7.18
C GLU A 159 -3.94 -7.72 -6.53
N TYR A 160 -3.31 -6.59 -6.20
CA TYR A 160 -2.03 -6.59 -5.51
C TYR A 160 -2.06 -7.41 -4.21
N ILE A 161 -3.09 -7.25 -3.37
CA ILE A 161 -3.22 -8.00 -2.13
C ILE A 161 -3.41 -9.50 -2.40
N LEU A 162 -4.16 -9.86 -3.45
CA LEU A 162 -4.42 -11.26 -3.78
C LEU A 162 -3.16 -11.96 -4.33
N GLU A 163 -2.31 -11.25 -5.05
CA GLU A 163 -1.09 -11.77 -5.69
C GLU A 163 0.12 -11.80 -4.75
N HIS A 164 0.32 -10.76 -3.93
CA HIS A 164 1.58 -10.54 -3.22
C HIS A 164 1.55 -10.96 -1.75
N TYR A 165 0.37 -11.25 -1.18
CA TYR A 165 0.26 -11.72 0.20
C TYR A 165 -0.15 -13.20 0.25
N GLU A 166 0.63 -13.98 1.00
CA GLU A 166 0.30 -15.37 1.29
C GLU A 166 -0.98 -15.50 2.13
N VAL A 167 -1.59 -16.68 2.10
CA VAL A 167 -2.78 -17.02 2.91
C VAL A 167 -2.43 -16.94 4.38
N SER A 168 -2.75 -15.81 4.98
CA SER A 168 -2.36 -15.47 6.32
C SER A 168 -3.39 -14.54 6.95
N GLN A 169 -3.34 -14.44 8.28
CA GLN A 169 -4.12 -13.42 8.98
C GLN A 169 -3.82 -12.01 8.46
N LEU A 170 -2.59 -11.75 8.01
CA LEU A 170 -2.19 -10.47 7.45
C LEU A 170 -2.97 -10.14 6.17
N ARG A 171 -3.07 -11.07 5.23
CA ARG A 171 -3.86 -10.89 3.99
C ARG A 171 -5.33 -10.65 4.32
N GLU A 172 -5.89 -11.42 5.25
CA GLU A 172 -7.27 -11.23 5.70
C GLU A 172 -7.49 -9.81 6.26
N TYR A 173 -6.58 -9.30 7.09
CA TYR A 173 -6.66 -7.93 7.60
C TYR A 173 -6.55 -6.91 6.47
N LYS A 174 -5.69 -7.11 5.48
CA LYS A 174 -5.58 -6.19 4.33
C LYS A 174 -6.85 -6.18 3.49
N LEU A 175 -7.43 -7.35 3.17
CA LEU A 175 -8.70 -7.43 2.43
C LEU A 175 -9.87 -6.81 3.20
N THR A 176 -9.98 -7.09 4.51
CA THR A 176 -11.01 -6.48 5.37
C THR A 176 -10.83 -4.98 5.48
N GLY A 177 -9.58 -4.52 5.64
CA GLY A 177 -9.25 -3.10 5.66
C GLY A 177 -9.64 -2.43 4.36
N LEU A 178 -9.36 -3.08 3.22
CA LEU A 178 -9.66 -2.53 1.90
C LEU A 178 -11.17 -2.45 1.67
N GLN A 179 -11.93 -3.43 2.16
CA GLN A 179 -13.40 -3.39 2.08
C GLN A 179 -13.97 -2.21 2.88
N PHE A 180 -13.55 -2.05 4.13
CA PHE A 180 -13.98 -0.90 4.94
C PHE A 180 -13.52 0.43 4.35
N PHE A 181 -12.34 0.46 3.76
CA PHE A 181 -11.84 1.66 3.09
C PHE A 181 -12.64 1.98 1.83
N TYR A 182 -13.04 0.97 1.05
CA TYR A 182 -13.91 1.15 -0.10
C TYR A 182 -15.30 1.67 0.28
N GLU A 183 -15.92 1.07 1.30
CA GLU A 183 -17.20 1.55 1.86
C GLU A 183 -17.10 3.01 2.33
N PHE A 184 -16.02 3.35 3.02
CA PHE A 184 -15.74 4.72 3.44
C PHE A 184 -15.58 5.66 2.24
N CYS A 185 -14.83 5.26 1.20
CA CYS A 185 -14.63 6.07 0.01
C CYS A 185 -15.95 6.34 -0.72
N ILE A 186 -16.86 5.37 -0.78
CA ILE A 186 -18.22 5.57 -1.32
C ILE A 186 -18.98 6.57 -0.45
N ARG A 187 -18.96 6.40 0.88
CA ARG A 187 -19.71 7.25 1.81
C ARG A 187 -19.28 8.71 1.75
N GLU A 188 -17.97 8.95 1.80
CA GLU A 188 -17.38 10.30 1.78
C GLU A 188 -17.15 10.84 0.36
N GLN A 189 -17.64 10.14 -0.67
CA GLN A 189 -17.54 10.54 -2.08
C GLN A 189 -16.09 10.82 -2.53
N ILE A 190 -15.15 9.99 -2.06
CA ILE A 190 -13.75 10.07 -2.48
C ILE A 190 -13.64 9.69 -3.96
N THR A 191 -13.13 10.61 -4.76
CA THR A 191 -13.04 10.43 -6.22
C THR A 191 -11.69 9.89 -6.68
N ASP A 192 -10.62 10.17 -5.94
CA ASP A 192 -9.25 9.77 -6.24
C ASP A 192 -8.45 9.55 -4.93
N ILE A 193 -7.96 8.32 -4.73
CA ILE A 193 -7.20 7.94 -3.54
C ILE A 193 -5.83 8.65 -3.47
N HIS A 194 -5.23 9.04 -4.60
CA HIS A 194 -3.95 9.78 -4.64
C HIS A 194 -4.06 11.18 -4.03
N LEU A 195 -5.24 11.79 -4.12
CA LEU A 195 -5.48 13.18 -3.71
C LEU A 195 -6.05 13.27 -2.29
N MET A 196 -6.14 12.14 -1.58
CA MET A 196 -6.74 12.12 -0.27
C MET A 196 -5.96 12.97 0.73
N GLU A 197 -6.65 13.85 1.43
CA GLU A 197 -6.08 14.77 2.41
C GLU A 197 -6.06 14.19 3.83
N LEU A 198 -5.28 14.81 4.72
CA LEU A 198 -5.15 14.39 6.12
C LEU A 198 -6.51 14.37 6.83
N LYS A 199 -7.40 15.32 6.52
CA LYS A 199 -8.77 15.37 7.06
C LYS A 199 -9.56 14.09 6.73
N GLN A 200 -9.45 13.59 5.50
CA GLN A 200 -10.15 12.38 5.07
C GLN A 200 -9.57 11.12 5.73
N GLU A 201 -8.27 11.09 5.99
CA GLU A 201 -7.66 10.01 6.78
C GLU A 201 -8.10 9.99 8.23
N THR A 202 -8.26 11.16 8.85
CA THR A 202 -8.81 11.28 10.20
C THR A 202 -10.26 10.82 10.24
N LEU A 203 -11.06 11.19 9.23
CA LEU A 203 -12.43 10.69 9.09
C LEU A 203 -12.49 9.17 8.91
N PHE A 204 -11.54 8.59 8.18
CA PHE A 204 -11.46 7.13 8.07
C PHE A 204 -11.13 6.45 9.41
N GLN A 205 -10.29 7.07 10.24
CA GLN A 205 -10.03 6.56 11.60
C GLN A 205 -11.28 6.57 12.45
N SER A 206 -12.03 7.68 12.46
CA SER A 206 -13.32 7.76 13.16
C SER A 206 -14.35 6.77 12.60
N TYR A 207 -14.34 6.51 11.29
CA TYR A 207 -15.17 5.46 10.68
C TYR A 207 -14.82 4.07 11.22
N LEU A 208 -13.54 3.74 11.35
CA LEU A 208 -13.09 2.47 11.92
C LEU A 208 -13.44 2.34 13.40
N GLU A 209 -13.40 3.44 14.16
CA GLU A 209 -13.82 3.46 15.57
C GLU A 209 -15.27 3.03 15.77
N GLN A 210 -16.16 3.45 14.87
CA GLN A 210 -17.58 3.09 14.90
C GLN A 210 -17.84 1.63 14.49
N LYS A 211 -16.99 1.07 13.62
CA LYS A 211 -17.18 -0.28 13.04
C LYS A 211 -16.46 -1.38 13.81
N VAL A 212 -15.40 -1.04 14.53
CA VAL A 212 -14.49 -2.01 15.17
C VAL A 212 -14.18 -1.59 16.59
N GLU A 213 -14.68 -2.36 17.55
CA GLU A 213 -14.47 -2.10 18.99
C GLU A 213 -13.00 -2.25 19.42
N LYS A 214 -12.30 -3.27 18.90
CA LYS A 214 -10.94 -3.61 19.32
C LYS A 214 -9.89 -2.68 18.71
N GLU A 215 -9.25 -1.87 19.54
CA GLU A 215 -8.20 -0.92 19.15
C GLU A 215 -7.03 -1.55 18.37
N GLN A 216 -6.51 -2.70 18.82
CA GLN A 216 -5.43 -3.39 18.11
C GLN A 216 -5.82 -3.76 16.67
N ARG A 217 -7.08 -4.13 16.45
CA ARG A 217 -7.59 -4.43 15.11
C ARG A 217 -7.72 -3.15 14.28
N ARG A 218 -8.18 -2.05 14.87
CA ARG A 218 -8.24 -0.73 14.20
C ARG A 218 -6.88 -0.29 13.69
N LYS A 219 -5.84 -0.38 14.53
CA LYS A 219 -4.46 -0.04 14.15
C LYS A 219 -3.99 -0.81 12.93
N ARG A 220 -4.26 -2.12 12.86
CA ARG A 220 -3.90 -2.96 11.70
C ARG A 220 -4.68 -2.55 10.43
N LEU A 221 -5.99 -2.32 10.55
CA LEU A 221 -6.85 -1.94 9.42
C LEU A 221 -6.50 -0.55 8.87
N ARG A 222 -6.14 0.41 9.74
CA ARG A 222 -5.72 1.76 9.33
C ARG A 222 -4.56 1.76 8.33
N THR A 223 -3.66 0.77 8.42
CA THR A 223 -2.51 0.65 7.49
C THR A 223 -2.92 0.44 6.03
N ILE A 224 -4.19 0.13 5.75
CA ILE A 224 -4.65 -0.09 4.39
C ILE A 224 -4.58 1.17 3.53
N VAL A 225 -4.79 2.36 4.09
CA VAL A 225 -4.72 3.60 3.33
C VAL A 225 -3.33 3.78 2.73
N GLU A 226 -2.31 3.55 3.56
CA GLU A 226 -0.91 3.62 3.13
C GLU A 226 -0.58 2.54 2.08
N THR A 227 -1.05 1.31 2.29
CA THR A 227 -0.88 0.23 1.30
C THR A 227 -1.57 0.58 -0.02
N ALA A 228 -2.80 1.08 0.04
CA ALA A 228 -3.57 1.44 -1.14
C ALA A 228 -2.84 2.51 -1.94
N ARG A 229 -2.42 3.61 -1.29
CA ARG A 229 -1.66 4.69 -1.92
C ARG A 229 -0.34 4.22 -2.51
N LYS A 230 0.44 3.42 -1.78
CA LYS A 230 1.72 2.89 -2.27
C LYS A 230 1.51 2.07 -3.54
N VAL A 231 0.56 1.14 -3.51
CA VAL A 231 0.27 0.25 -4.64
C VAL A 231 -0.16 1.05 -5.87
N ILE A 232 -1.17 1.92 -5.74
CA ILE A 232 -1.68 2.68 -6.88
C ILE A 232 -0.64 3.65 -7.46
N PHE A 233 0.23 4.22 -6.62
CA PHE A 233 1.27 5.13 -7.07
C PHE A 233 2.40 4.39 -7.79
N VAL A 234 2.84 3.25 -7.23
CA VAL A 234 3.95 2.46 -7.78
C VAL A 234 3.53 1.70 -9.04
N GLN A 235 2.27 1.30 -9.18
CA GLN A 235 1.77 0.57 -10.35
C GLN A 235 1.15 1.45 -11.44
N ALA A 236 0.97 2.76 -11.22
CA ALA A 236 0.45 3.66 -12.24
C ALA A 236 1.33 3.65 -13.51
N ASP A 237 0.75 3.82 -14.70
CA ASP A 237 1.51 3.90 -15.95
C ASP A 237 2.43 5.12 -15.95
N GLU A 238 1.91 6.26 -15.50
CA GLU A 238 2.63 7.53 -15.38
C GLU A 238 2.79 7.97 -13.92
N ILE A 239 3.85 8.72 -13.63
CA ILE A 239 4.09 9.26 -12.30
C ILE A 239 3.05 10.34 -11.99
N ARG A 240 2.28 10.12 -10.93
CA ARG A 240 1.28 11.06 -10.40
C ARG A 240 1.93 12.13 -9.53
N TRP A 241 2.58 13.10 -10.16
CA TRP A 241 3.19 14.25 -9.47
C TRP A 241 2.17 15.08 -8.67
N ASP A 242 0.89 15.04 -9.05
CA ASP A 242 -0.22 15.67 -8.34
C ASP A 242 -0.62 14.94 -7.04
N ALA A 243 -0.13 13.71 -6.81
CA ALA A 243 -0.47 12.93 -5.63
C ALA A 243 -0.02 13.60 -4.33
N ALA A 244 -0.82 13.45 -3.28
CA ALA A 244 -0.55 14.04 -1.97
C ALA A 244 0.63 13.38 -1.24
N VAL A 245 0.96 12.14 -1.61
CA VAL A 245 2.12 11.38 -1.11
C VAL A 245 2.84 10.72 -2.27
N TRP A 246 4.16 10.85 -2.32
CA TRP A 246 5.02 10.17 -3.30
C TRP A 246 5.82 9.05 -2.65
N TYR A 247 5.92 7.92 -3.34
CA TYR A 247 6.69 6.75 -2.90
C TYR A 247 7.98 6.63 -3.70
N LEU A 248 9.12 6.62 -3.00
CA LEU A 248 10.43 6.80 -3.63
C LEU A 248 10.91 5.56 -4.40
N ASP A 249 10.32 4.40 -4.13
CA ASP A 249 10.53 3.17 -4.90
C ASP A 249 10.16 3.31 -6.38
N ARG A 250 9.25 4.25 -6.72
CA ARG A 250 8.84 4.50 -8.10
C ARG A 250 9.87 5.30 -8.92
N PHE A 251 10.79 6.00 -8.27
CA PHE A 251 11.76 6.86 -8.94
C PHE A 251 13.10 6.13 -9.15
N HIS A 252 13.67 6.26 -10.36
CA HIS A 252 15.02 5.80 -10.67
C HIS A 252 16.09 6.76 -10.12
N ILE A 253 16.19 6.84 -8.80
CA ILE A 253 17.19 7.65 -8.10
C ILE A 253 18.51 6.87 -8.07
N ALA A 254 19.60 7.53 -8.48
CA ALA A 254 20.92 6.95 -8.53
C ALA A 254 21.38 6.42 -7.15
N LYS A 255 22.14 5.32 -7.13
CA LYS A 255 22.46 4.59 -5.89
C LYS A 255 23.30 5.42 -4.92
N GLU A 256 24.21 6.22 -5.46
CA GLU A 256 25.07 7.16 -4.74
C GLU A 256 24.30 8.27 -4.01
N ARG A 257 23.08 8.58 -4.47
CA ARG A 257 22.18 9.54 -3.79
C ARG A 257 21.36 8.89 -2.68
N ARG A 258 21.34 7.57 -2.57
CA ARG A 258 20.56 6.83 -1.56
C ARG A 258 21.46 6.40 -0.41
N ASN A 259 21.03 6.66 0.81
CA ASN A 259 21.61 6.01 1.97
C ASN A 259 21.03 4.58 2.08
N GLN A 260 21.89 3.57 1.99
CA GLN A 260 21.47 2.16 2.07
C GLN A 260 21.13 1.74 3.50
N SER A 261 21.69 2.41 4.52
CA SER A 261 21.42 2.10 5.93
C SER A 261 20.15 2.76 6.47
N ASP A 262 19.67 3.82 5.82
CA ASP A 262 18.50 4.60 6.23
C ASP A 262 17.80 5.17 4.99
N SER A 263 16.89 4.38 4.41
CA SER A 263 16.20 4.73 3.17
C SER A 263 14.91 5.48 3.45
N ILE A 264 14.79 6.68 2.89
CA ILE A 264 13.53 7.41 2.87
C ILE A 264 12.57 6.69 1.92
N GLU A 265 11.44 6.22 2.43
CA GLU A 265 10.48 5.47 1.62
C GLU A 265 9.47 6.38 0.90
N ARG A 266 9.11 7.52 1.50
CA ARG A 266 8.01 8.37 1.02
C ARG A 266 8.16 9.84 1.39
N ILE A 267 7.48 10.69 0.64
CA ILE A 267 7.37 12.14 0.86
C ILE A 267 5.89 12.52 0.90
N SER A 268 5.44 13.09 2.01
CA SER A 268 4.05 13.54 2.19
C SER A 268 3.96 15.05 2.08
N PHE A 269 3.07 15.53 1.21
CA PHE A 269 2.75 16.95 0.99
C PHE A 269 1.42 17.34 1.65
N GLN A 270 0.75 16.40 2.31
CA GLN A 270 -0.59 16.58 2.91
C GLN A 270 -0.63 17.65 3.99
N GLU A 271 0.52 17.88 4.63
CA GLU A 271 0.70 18.87 5.68
C GLU A 271 0.60 20.32 5.17
N VAL A 272 0.90 20.59 3.90
CA VAL A 272 0.71 21.90 3.27
C VAL A 272 -0.74 21.96 2.78
N LEU A 273 -1.58 22.75 3.44
CA LEU A 273 -3.02 22.80 3.23
C LEU A 273 -3.41 23.72 2.05
N TYR A 274 -2.65 24.78 1.81
CA TYR A 274 -2.96 25.71 0.73
C TYR A 274 -2.57 25.10 -0.63
N PRO A 275 -3.54 24.85 -1.55
CA PRO A 275 -3.28 24.03 -2.74
C PRO A 275 -2.17 24.55 -3.65
N LYS A 276 -2.06 25.88 -3.83
CA LYS A 276 -1.01 26.48 -4.66
C LYS A 276 0.37 26.33 -4.01
N ASN A 277 0.49 26.49 -2.70
CA ASN A 277 1.75 26.31 -1.96
C ASN A 277 2.19 24.84 -2.02
N ARG A 278 1.24 23.90 -1.85
CA ARG A 278 1.48 22.46 -2.02
C ARG A 278 2.00 22.14 -3.41
N TRP A 279 1.36 22.67 -4.44
CA TRP A 279 1.78 22.47 -5.83
C TRP A 279 3.18 23.04 -6.11
N LEU A 280 3.51 24.23 -5.60
CA LEU A 280 4.85 24.81 -5.73
C LEU A 280 5.92 23.97 -5.02
N LEU A 281 5.60 23.44 -3.83
CA LEU A 281 6.49 22.52 -3.12
C LEU A 281 6.69 21.21 -3.91
N GLN A 282 5.62 20.66 -4.50
CA GLN A 282 5.70 19.50 -5.39
C GLN A 282 6.61 19.80 -6.59
N GLU A 283 6.44 20.92 -7.29
CA GLU A 283 7.30 21.29 -8.42
C GLU A 283 8.77 21.46 -8.01
N TYR A 284 9.03 22.02 -6.83
CA TYR A 284 10.38 22.10 -6.27
C TYR A 284 10.98 20.72 -6.01
N MET A 285 10.20 19.82 -5.38
CA MET A 285 10.67 18.47 -5.07
C MET A 285 10.86 17.60 -6.31
N LYS A 286 10.04 17.79 -7.34
CA LYS A 286 10.21 17.17 -8.65
C LYS A 286 11.56 17.54 -9.26
N TYR A 287 11.96 18.82 -9.15
CA TYR A 287 13.27 19.28 -9.58
C TYR A 287 14.42 18.65 -8.76
N GLU A 288 14.35 18.69 -7.43
CA GLU A 288 15.41 18.15 -6.54
C GLU A 288 15.59 16.64 -6.69
N ILE A 289 14.50 15.88 -6.87
CA ILE A 289 14.57 14.43 -7.07
C ILE A 289 15.05 14.10 -8.48
N GLY A 290 14.50 14.76 -9.51
CA GLY A 290 14.75 14.41 -10.90
C GLY A 290 16.07 14.91 -11.47
N ILE A 291 16.54 16.09 -11.06
CA ILE A 291 17.71 16.77 -11.65
C ILE A 291 18.80 17.03 -10.61
N GLY A 292 18.43 17.20 -9.34
CA GLY A 292 19.40 17.50 -8.28
C GLY A 292 20.47 16.41 -8.10
N GLU A 293 21.64 16.82 -7.62
CA GLU A 293 22.77 15.90 -7.35
C GLU A 293 22.90 15.55 -5.86
N LEU A 294 22.16 16.25 -5.00
CA LEU A 294 22.24 16.09 -3.56
C LEU A 294 21.76 14.71 -3.12
N ALA A 295 22.37 14.19 -2.04
CA ALA A 295 21.89 13.01 -1.36
C ALA A 295 20.42 13.18 -0.96
N LEU A 296 19.65 12.11 -1.07
CA LEU A 296 18.21 12.11 -0.84
C LEU A 296 17.85 12.49 0.60
N SER A 297 18.70 12.14 1.56
CA SER A 297 18.58 12.58 2.96
C SER A 297 18.65 14.10 3.08
N THR A 298 19.61 14.74 2.41
CA THR A 298 19.74 16.20 2.39
C THR A 298 18.54 16.87 1.71
N VAL A 299 18.08 16.32 0.58
CA VAL A 299 16.89 16.80 -0.13
C VAL A 299 15.66 16.72 0.78
N TYR A 300 15.51 15.63 1.52
CA TYR A 300 14.38 15.40 2.40
C TYR A 300 14.40 16.28 3.67
N GLU A 301 15.57 16.54 4.25
CA GLU A 301 15.68 17.52 5.34
C GLU A 301 15.33 18.93 4.86
N ARG A 302 15.80 19.32 3.66
CA ARG A 302 15.41 20.59 3.04
C ARG A 302 13.90 20.66 2.80
N PHE A 303 13.32 19.59 2.28
CA PHE A 303 11.87 19.45 2.12
C PHE A 303 11.12 19.68 3.43
N ARG A 304 11.56 19.04 4.52
CA ARG A 304 10.95 19.20 5.85
C ARG A 304 10.97 20.67 6.30
N THR A 305 12.10 21.36 6.15
CA THR A 305 12.19 22.79 6.48
C THR A 305 11.20 23.62 5.66
N ILE A 306 11.17 23.45 4.34
CA ILE A 306 10.29 24.24 3.47
C ILE A 306 8.82 23.93 3.76
N ARG A 307 8.49 22.66 3.99
CA ARG A 307 7.14 22.24 4.36
C ARG A 307 6.69 22.93 5.63
N ASN A 308 7.51 22.94 6.69
CA ASN A 308 7.17 23.61 7.94
C ASN A 308 6.99 25.12 7.75
N PHE A 309 7.81 25.76 6.92
CA PHE A 309 7.61 27.16 6.55
C PHE A 309 6.27 27.37 5.85
N LEU A 310 5.93 26.56 4.85
CA LEU A 310 4.66 26.68 4.13
C LEU A 310 3.45 26.40 5.02
N GLN A 311 3.55 25.49 5.99
CA GLN A 311 2.48 25.25 6.95
C GLN A 311 2.12 26.51 7.74
N GLU A 312 3.11 27.26 8.22
CA GLU A 312 2.87 28.53 8.92
C GLU A 312 2.28 29.59 8.00
N ILE A 313 2.75 29.68 6.76
CA ILE A 313 2.17 30.60 5.76
C ILE A 313 0.71 30.23 5.43
N ASP A 314 0.39 28.94 5.38
CA ASP A 314 -0.96 28.44 5.14
C ASP A 314 -1.93 28.83 6.27
N GLU A 315 -1.47 28.94 7.52
CA GLU A 315 -2.30 29.44 8.64
C GLU A 315 -2.77 30.87 8.41
N HIS A 316 -1.97 31.68 7.72
CA HIS A 316 -2.33 33.02 7.29
C HIS A 316 -3.19 33.06 6.02
N GLN A 317 -3.42 31.90 5.37
CA GLN A 317 -4.13 31.76 4.09
C GLN A 317 -3.48 32.55 2.94
N ILE A 318 -2.15 32.66 2.97
CA ILE A 318 -1.37 33.44 2.02
C ILE A 318 -0.73 32.53 0.96
N ASP A 319 -0.73 33.00 -0.27
CA ASP A 319 0.07 32.43 -1.34
C ASP A 319 1.55 32.76 -1.12
N VAL A 320 2.42 31.76 -1.07
CA VAL A 320 3.85 31.98 -0.83
C VAL A 320 4.51 32.89 -1.88
N THR A 321 3.94 32.98 -3.08
CA THR A 321 4.42 33.88 -4.14
C THR A 321 4.14 35.36 -3.87
N GLU A 322 3.24 35.64 -2.92
CA GLU A 322 2.85 36.98 -2.49
C GLU A 322 3.42 37.35 -1.10
N CYS A 323 4.18 36.45 -0.47
CA CYS A 323 4.82 36.74 0.81
C CYS A 323 5.76 37.94 0.71
N ASP A 324 5.53 38.92 1.58
CA ASP A 324 6.44 40.04 1.75
C ASP A 324 7.62 39.69 2.68
N ALA A 325 8.57 40.61 2.74
CA ALA A 325 9.74 40.47 3.59
C ALA A 325 9.39 40.41 5.09
N GLY A 326 8.30 41.06 5.51
CA GLY A 326 7.92 41.16 6.92
C GLY A 326 7.37 39.85 7.48
N LEU A 327 6.59 39.11 6.69
CA LEU A 327 6.09 37.79 7.08
C LEU A 327 7.25 36.78 7.22
N ILE A 328 8.17 36.78 6.27
CA ILE A 328 9.34 35.89 6.32
C ILE A 328 10.26 36.28 7.48
N ASP A 329 10.48 37.58 7.71
CA ASP A 329 11.23 38.07 8.86
C ASP A 329 10.61 37.60 10.18
N THR A 330 9.30 37.71 10.31
CA THR A 330 8.55 37.23 11.49
C THR A 330 8.77 35.74 11.70
N TYR A 331 8.60 34.92 10.66
CA TYR A 331 8.80 33.48 10.74
C TYR A 331 10.25 33.12 11.13
N LEU A 332 11.25 33.73 10.48
CA LEU A 332 12.65 33.45 10.76
C LEU A 332 13.06 33.87 12.18
N LYS A 333 12.55 35.01 12.69
CA LYS A 333 12.77 35.42 14.09
C LYS A 333 12.12 34.47 15.08
N ASN A 334 10.93 33.95 14.78
CA ASN A 334 10.29 32.94 15.63
C ASN A 334 11.11 31.64 15.68
N LEU A 335 11.65 31.21 14.53
CA LEU A 335 12.59 30.08 14.48
C LEU A 335 13.87 30.36 15.29
N GLN A 336 14.40 31.58 15.19
CA GLN A 336 15.61 32.01 15.89
C GLN A 336 15.45 32.00 17.41
N ASN A 337 14.29 32.46 17.91
CA ASN A 337 13.97 32.49 19.34
C ASN A 337 13.73 31.10 19.94
N GLY A 338 13.68 30.05 19.12
CA GLY A 338 13.58 28.67 19.58
C GLY A 338 14.87 28.14 20.21
N SER A 339 14.84 26.90 20.68
CA SER A 339 16.01 26.21 21.28
C SER A 339 16.97 25.62 20.25
N MET A 340 16.96 26.12 19.01
CA MET A 340 17.72 25.57 17.89
C MET A 340 19.15 26.12 17.86
N GLY A 341 20.14 25.26 17.59
CA GLY A 341 21.53 25.71 17.44
C GLY A 341 21.76 26.49 16.14
N ALA A 342 22.71 27.43 16.16
CA ALA A 342 23.05 28.33 15.05
C ALA A 342 23.25 27.62 13.70
N LYS A 343 23.93 26.46 13.69
CA LYS A 343 24.14 25.66 12.46
C LYS A 343 22.81 25.23 11.82
N THR A 344 21.90 24.70 12.64
CA THR A 344 20.59 24.22 12.18
C THR A 344 19.74 25.40 11.73
N PHE A 345 19.77 26.51 12.47
CA PHE A 345 19.07 27.74 12.08
C PHE A 345 19.55 28.26 10.72
N ASN A 346 20.86 28.41 10.52
CA ASN A 346 21.45 28.83 9.25
C ASN A 346 21.10 27.89 8.09
N THR A 347 21.06 26.58 8.36
CA THR A 347 20.63 25.57 7.37
C THR A 347 19.17 25.79 6.97
N ASN A 348 18.30 26.12 7.93
CA ASN A 348 16.89 26.39 7.66
C ASN A 348 16.68 27.67 6.83
N VAL A 349 17.35 28.76 7.18
CA VAL A 349 17.32 30.02 6.41
C VAL A 349 17.75 29.75 4.96
N THR A 350 18.81 28.98 4.78
CA THR A 350 19.35 28.64 3.45
C THR A 350 18.39 27.78 2.64
N ALA A 351 17.72 26.79 3.26
CA ALA A 351 16.72 25.97 2.62
C ALA A 351 15.55 26.80 2.04
N ILE A 352 15.03 27.75 2.83
CA ILE A 352 13.95 28.65 2.41
C ILE A 352 14.44 29.58 1.28
N GLN A 353 15.67 30.08 1.39
CA GLN A 353 16.26 30.90 0.33
C GLN A 353 16.36 30.13 -0.99
N PHE A 354 16.78 28.86 -0.98
CA PHE A 354 16.85 28.03 -2.18
C PHE A 354 15.47 27.77 -2.79
N PHE A 355 14.45 27.52 -1.97
CA PHE A 355 13.08 27.41 -2.47
C PHE A 355 12.60 28.69 -3.14
N MET A 356 12.76 29.85 -2.48
CA MET A 356 12.39 31.14 -3.07
C MET A 356 13.20 31.44 -4.34
N LYS A 357 14.47 31.07 -4.38
CA LYS A 357 15.31 31.23 -5.58
C LYS A 357 14.83 30.34 -6.72
N PHE A 358 14.40 29.11 -6.43
CA PHE A 358 13.75 28.26 -7.42
C PHE A 358 12.47 28.91 -7.98
N LEU A 359 11.62 29.48 -7.11
CA LEU A 359 10.42 30.19 -7.53
C LEU A 359 10.75 31.38 -8.44
N GLU A 360 11.79 32.14 -8.13
CA GLU A 360 12.26 33.27 -8.94
C GLU A 360 12.74 32.79 -10.32
N VAL A 361 13.60 31.76 -10.37
CA VAL A 361 14.14 31.22 -11.62
C VAL A 361 13.05 30.63 -12.52
N LYS A 362 12.00 30.05 -11.93
CA LYS A 362 10.83 29.55 -12.67
C LYS A 362 9.83 30.65 -13.05
N GLY A 363 10.03 31.89 -12.59
CA GLY A 363 9.18 33.03 -12.90
C GLY A 363 7.89 33.09 -12.08
N TYR A 364 7.77 32.32 -11.00
CA TYR A 364 6.62 32.38 -10.08
C TYR A 364 6.64 33.62 -9.18
N ILE A 365 7.84 34.14 -8.89
CA ILE A 365 8.04 35.42 -8.22
C ILE A 365 9.03 36.28 -9.01
N LYS A 366 8.96 37.60 -8.83
CA LYS A 366 9.86 38.53 -9.53
C LYS A 366 11.26 38.59 -8.90
N LYS A 367 11.33 38.46 -7.58
CA LYS A 367 12.56 38.56 -6.81
C LYS A 367 12.40 37.85 -5.46
N VAL A 368 13.48 37.25 -4.96
CA VAL A 368 13.51 36.72 -3.58
C VAL A 368 13.28 37.87 -2.57
N PRO A 369 12.28 37.76 -1.67
CA PRO A 369 11.85 38.87 -0.80
C PRO A 369 12.75 39.13 0.42
N PHE A 370 13.82 38.36 0.63
CA PHE A 370 14.75 38.53 1.74
C PHE A 370 16.19 38.16 1.37
N TYR A 371 17.14 38.53 2.24
CA TYR A 371 18.55 38.16 2.10
C TYR A 371 18.97 37.26 3.28
N ALA A 372 19.31 36.00 3.00
CA ALA A 372 19.67 35.03 4.03
C ALA A 372 20.83 35.48 4.93
N SER A 373 21.80 36.20 4.37
CA SER A 373 22.97 36.71 5.09
C SER A 373 22.62 37.67 6.24
N TYR A 374 21.42 38.27 6.24
CA TYR A 374 20.97 39.14 7.32
C TYR A 374 20.51 38.37 8.57
N TYR A 375 20.23 37.07 8.41
CA TYR A 375 19.76 36.21 9.49
C TYR A 375 20.86 35.29 10.02
N TRP A 376 21.98 35.12 9.32
CA TRP A 376 22.98 34.14 9.74
C TRP A 376 23.53 34.39 11.14
N GLU A 377 23.46 33.36 11.96
CA GLU A 377 24.09 33.33 13.26
C GLU A 377 25.53 32.84 13.17
N LYS A 378 26.36 33.34 14.08
CA LYS A 378 27.74 32.87 14.18
C LYS A 378 27.75 31.44 14.72
N GLU A 379 28.12 30.49 13.87
CA GLU A 379 28.39 29.11 14.31
C GLU A 379 29.69 29.10 15.12
N ILE A 380 29.61 28.70 16.38
CA ILE A 380 30.78 28.48 17.23
C ILE A 380 31.00 26.97 17.27
N PRO A 381 32.09 26.44 16.67
CA PRO A 381 32.38 25.01 16.72
C PRO A 381 32.63 24.59 18.16
N VAL A 382 31.75 23.76 18.72
CA VAL A 382 31.92 23.17 20.05
C VAL A 382 32.41 21.73 19.87
N HIS A 383 33.61 21.44 20.38
CA HIS A 383 34.08 20.06 20.47
C HIS A 383 33.42 19.39 21.68
N HIS A 384 32.52 18.44 21.42
CA HIS A 384 31.78 17.74 22.48
C HIS A 384 32.57 16.64 23.20
N ASN A 385 33.87 16.47 22.89
CA ASN A 385 34.74 15.44 23.43
C ASN A 385 34.05 14.06 23.53
N ARG A 386 33.50 13.59 22.40
CA ARG A 386 32.68 12.37 22.33
C ARG A 386 33.53 11.08 22.28
N SER A 387 34.73 11.10 22.86
CA SER A 387 35.52 9.89 23.06
C SER A 387 34.94 9.11 24.23
N VAL A 388 34.85 7.79 24.09
CA VAL A 388 34.57 6.90 25.21
C VAL A 388 35.87 6.75 26.00
N GLU A 389 35.79 6.89 27.32
CA GLU A 389 36.95 6.70 28.21
C GLU A 389 37.48 5.27 28.12
N GLU A 390 38.78 5.10 28.34
CA GLU A 390 39.48 3.82 28.15
C GLU A 390 38.96 2.70 29.02
N ASP A 391 38.71 2.98 30.29
CA ASP A 391 38.10 2.05 31.23
C ASP A 391 36.74 1.55 30.75
N VAL A 392 35.90 2.45 30.22
CA VAL A 392 34.55 2.12 29.76
C VAL A 392 34.58 1.20 28.54
N TYR A 393 35.35 1.50 27.49
CA TYR A 393 35.38 0.61 26.33
C TYR A 393 36.15 -0.69 26.61
N MET A 394 37.13 -0.69 27.53
CA MET A 394 37.80 -1.91 27.98
C MET A 394 36.84 -2.84 28.74
N GLU A 395 35.94 -2.29 29.57
CA GLU A 395 34.87 -3.06 30.20
C GLU A 395 33.93 -3.69 29.17
N ILE A 396 33.56 -2.94 28.12
CA ILE A 396 32.76 -3.46 27.00
C ILE A 396 33.49 -4.61 26.30
N ILE A 397 34.80 -4.48 26.04
CA ILE A 397 35.62 -5.53 25.42
C ILE A 397 35.68 -6.80 26.30
N GLN A 398 35.87 -6.64 27.62
CA GLN A 398 35.92 -7.77 28.57
C GLN A 398 34.60 -8.55 28.62
N ASN A 399 33.47 -7.85 28.48
CA ASN A 399 32.14 -8.45 28.48
C ASN A 399 31.60 -8.73 27.08
N LEU A 400 32.40 -8.50 26.02
CA LEU A 400 31.92 -8.53 24.65
C LEU A 400 31.31 -9.89 24.29
N SER A 401 31.88 -10.99 24.79
CA SER A 401 31.39 -12.36 24.57
C SER A 401 29.96 -12.62 25.07
N GLN A 402 29.45 -11.78 25.99
CA GLN A 402 28.08 -11.88 26.52
C GLN A 402 27.03 -11.26 25.58
N PHE A 403 27.45 -10.46 24.60
CA PHE A 403 26.55 -9.82 23.65
C PHE A 403 26.23 -10.75 22.46
N PRO A 404 25.05 -10.57 21.81
CA PRO A 404 24.73 -11.23 20.56
C PRO A 404 25.83 -11.02 19.50
N GLU A 405 26.13 -12.07 18.72
CA GLU A 405 27.19 -12.09 17.71
C GLU A 405 27.20 -10.89 16.77
N HIS A 406 26.04 -10.54 16.21
CA HIS A 406 25.93 -9.40 15.31
C HIS A 406 26.36 -8.07 15.97
N LEU A 407 26.01 -7.83 17.25
CA LEU A 407 26.41 -6.63 17.97
C LEU A 407 27.90 -6.63 18.31
N ARG A 408 28.46 -7.80 18.67
CA ARG A 408 29.91 -7.95 18.90
C ARG A 408 30.69 -7.55 17.66
N MET A 409 30.30 -8.10 16.51
CA MET A 409 30.95 -7.78 15.24
C MET A 409 30.79 -6.31 14.89
N MET A 410 29.59 -5.72 15.00
CA MET A 410 29.40 -4.30 14.73
C MET A 410 30.29 -3.42 15.61
N PHE A 411 30.36 -3.71 16.91
CA PHE A 411 31.22 -2.97 17.84
C PHE A 411 32.69 -3.06 17.45
N LEU A 412 33.20 -4.26 17.12
CA LEU A 412 34.59 -4.43 16.70
C LEU A 412 34.92 -3.67 15.41
N HIS A 413 34.01 -3.60 14.44
CA HIS A 413 34.22 -2.79 13.23
C HIS A 413 34.29 -1.29 13.53
N LEU A 414 33.39 -0.80 14.40
CA LEU A 414 33.39 0.59 14.86
C LEU A 414 34.66 0.92 15.64
N TRP A 415 35.08 0.04 16.54
CA TRP A 415 36.19 0.26 17.47
C TRP A 415 37.57 0.02 16.83
N CYS A 416 37.79 -1.10 16.14
CA CYS A 416 39.09 -1.43 15.54
C CYS A 416 39.40 -0.61 14.29
N VAL A 417 38.40 -0.37 13.43
CA VAL A 417 38.61 0.22 12.09
C VAL A 417 38.17 1.68 12.05
N GLY A 418 37.30 2.11 12.97
CA GLY A 418 36.76 3.47 12.96
C GLY A 418 35.75 3.71 11.86
N LEU A 419 35.10 2.65 11.35
CA LEU A 419 34.04 2.78 10.34
C LEU A 419 32.87 3.61 10.90
N ARG A 420 32.20 4.37 10.03
CA ARG A 420 30.93 5.00 10.40
C ARG A 420 29.86 3.92 10.57
N VAL A 421 28.90 4.18 11.44
CA VAL A 421 27.75 3.27 11.67
C VAL A 421 27.05 2.91 10.35
N SER A 422 26.84 3.87 9.46
CA SER A 422 26.24 3.64 8.14
C SER A 422 27.05 2.68 7.27
N GLU A 423 28.38 2.74 7.35
CA GLU A 423 29.28 1.87 6.59
C GLU A 423 29.19 0.44 7.13
N VAL A 424 29.27 0.27 8.46
CA VAL A 424 29.13 -1.03 9.15
C VAL A 424 27.80 -1.71 8.81
N CYS A 425 26.69 -0.97 8.83
CA CYS A 425 25.36 -1.50 8.50
C CYS A 425 25.19 -1.91 7.03
N THR A 426 26.15 -1.60 6.16
CA THR A 426 26.13 -1.93 4.73
C THR A 426 27.21 -2.91 4.31
N LEU A 427 28.02 -3.41 5.26
CA LEU A 427 29.04 -4.41 5.00
C LEU A 427 28.41 -5.72 4.47
N LYS A 428 29.07 -6.29 3.47
CA LYS A 428 28.69 -7.55 2.85
C LYS A 428 29.78 -8.59 3.05
N GLY A 429 29.45 -9.87 2.92
CA GLY A 429 30.40 -10.96 3.15
C GLY A 429 31.60 -10.95 2.19
N ASP A 430 31.46 -10.35 1.01
CA ASP A 430 32.52 -10.16 0.02
C ASP A 430 33.41 -8.93 0.30
N ALA A 431 33.15 -8.18 1.38
CA ALA A 431 33.99 -7.07 1.82
C ALA A 431 35.21 -7.51 2.65
N TYR A 432 35.38 -8.81 2.90
CA TYR A 432 36.45 -9.37 3.72
C TYR A 432 37.43 -10.16 2.86
N GLU A 433 38.70 -9.79 2.92
CA GLU A 433 39.80 -10.56 2.35
C GLU A 433 40.66 -11.15 3.47
N MET A 434 40.94 -12.45 3.37
CA MET A 434 41.84 -13.11 4.31
C MET A 434 43.28 -12.76 3.96
N GLY A 435 43.87 -11.85 4.74
CA GLY A 435 45.30 -11.53 4.64
C GLY A 435 46.18 -12.60 5.29
N ASP A 436 47.39 -12.79 4.74
CA ASP A 436 48.44 -13.61 5.34
C ASP A 436 48.98 -12.93 6.61
N GLN A 437 48.54 -13.43 7.77
CA GLN A 437 49.09 -13.19 9.11
C GLN A 437 49.16 -11.73 9.58
N VAL A 438 48.10 -11.29 10.29
CA VAL A 438 48.11 -10.49 11.55
C VAL A 438 46.67 -10.26 12.05
N ALA A 439 45.65 -10.31 11.17
CA ALA A 439 44.23 -10.23 11.57
C ALA A 439 43.65 -11.54 12.15
N GLN A 440 44.49 -12.57 12.36
CA GLN A 440 44.05 -13.91 12.72
C GLN A 440 43.64 -14.04 14.20
N ASN A 441 44.26 -13.32 15.14
CA ASN A 441 44.03 -13.60 16.56
C ASN A 441 42.80 -12.90 17.18
N VAL A 442 42.15 -11.97 16.48
CA VAL A 442 40.91 -11.31 16.96
C VAL A 442 39.67 -11.78 16.20
N PHE A 443 39.81 -12.15 14.91
CA PHE A 443 38.68 -12.59 14.09
C PHE A 443 38.49 -14.13 14.05
N LEU A 444 39.56 -14.94 14.10
CA LEU A 444 39.42 -16.40 13.90
C LEU A 444 38.92 -17.18 15.12
N GLN A 445 38.71 -16.56 16.27
CA GLN A 445 38.02 -17.22 17.39
C GLN A 445 36.49 -17.23 17.25
N TYR A 446 35.91 -16.55 16.24
CA TYR A 446 34.46 -16.36 16.12
C TYR A 446 33.83 -16.72 14.76
N VAL A 447 34.60 -17.14 13.75
CA VAL A 447 34.09 -17.30 12.36
C VAL A 447 33.60 -18.72 12.01
N ASP A 448 33.75 -19.72 12.89
CA ASP A 448 33.43 -21.12 12.53
C ASP A 448 31.94 -21.52 12.56
N TYR A 449 31.00 -20.59 12.73
CA TYR A 449 29.56 -20.94 12.74
C TYR A 449 28.68 -19.95 11.98
N LEU A 450 28.93 -19.78 10.68
CA LEU A 450 27.90 -19.27 9.77
C LEU A 450 26.83 -20.36 9.57
N PRO A 451 25.60 -20.11 10.03
CA PRO A 451 24.53 -20.05 9.03
C PRO A 451 23.46 -18.98 9.31
N VAL A 452 22.90 -18.47 8.21
CA VAL A 452 21.54 -17.90 8.07
C VAL A 452 21.31 -16.42 8.47
N ARG A 453 20.91 -15.66 7.44
CA ARG A 453 20.01 -14.49 7.41
C ARG A 453 19.81 -13.72 8.73
N CYS A 454 20.25 -12.47 8.73
CA CYS A 454 19.82 -11.44 9.68
C CYS A 454 18.33 -11.12 9.46
N PRO A 455 17.42 -11.39 10.42
CA PRO A 455 16.02 -11.01 10.33
C PRO A 455 15.75 -9.90 11.35
N VAL A 456 16.37 -8.73 11.19
CA VAL A 456 16.05 -7.55 12.01
C VAL A 456 16.20 -6.28 11.18
N LEU A 457 15.36 -6.16 10.16
CA LEU A 457 14.87 -4.89 9.62
C LEU A 457 13.46 -5.16 9.09
N SER A 458 12.49 -5.14 10.00
CA SER A 458 11.05 -5.09 9.71
C SER A 458 10.33 -4.34 10.82
#